data_AF-A0A968K8F8-F1
#
_entry.id   AF-A0A968K8F8-F1
#
_cell.length_a   1.000
_cell.length_b   1.000
_cell.length_c   1.000
_cell.angle_alpha   90.00
_cell.angle_beta   90.00
_cell.angle_gamma   90.00
#
_symmetry.space_group_name_H-M   'P 1'
#
loop_
_entity.id
_entity.type
_entity.pdbx_description
1 polymer ?
#
loop_
_entity_poly.entity_id
_entity_poly.type
_entity_poly.pdbx_seq_one_letter_code
_entity_poly.pdbx_strand_id
1 'polypeptide(L)'
;AVRLNPVLLTAASTILGLIPLALGLNIDFYGLFASFEPNLYFGGDNADFWGPLAWTIIYGLGFATFLTLILVPSMYYIGVNTKTW
;
A
#
# COMPACT_ATOMS: atom_id res chain seq x y z
N ALA A 1 -4.27 -6.77 21.79
CA ALA A 1 -2.98 -6.84 21.07
C ALA A 1 -2.99 -7.82 19.88
N VAL A 2 -3.57 -9.04 20.00
CA VAL A 2 -3.49 -10.08 18.95
C VAL A 2 -4.08 -9.69 17.58
N ARG A 3 -5.04 -8.75 17.49
CA ARG A 3 -5.66 -8.32 16.22
C ARG A 3 -4.98 -7.12 15.54
N LEU A 4 -4.06 -6.42 16.22
CA LEU A 4 -3.39 -5.22 15.69
C LEU A 4 -2.24 -5.58 14.74
N ASN A 5 -1.51 -6.63 15.09
CA ASN A 5 -0.35 -7.13 14.36
C ASN A 5 -0.65 -7.54 12.90
N PRO A 6 -1.76 -8.25 12.58
CA PRO A 6 -2.05 -8.59 11.19
C PRO A 6 -2.34 -7.37 10.31
N VAL A 7 -3.04 -6.35 10.84
CA VAL A 7 -3.40 -5.14 10.07
C VAL A 7 -2.17 -4.31 9.73
N LEU A 8 -1.29 -4.09 10.71
CA LEU A 8 -0.03 -3.37 10.52
C LEU A 8 0.89 -4.09 9.52
N LEU A 9 0.95 -5.43 9.58
CA LEU A 9 1.75 -6.23 8.66
C LEU A 9 1.24 -6.12 7.22
N THR A 10 -0.08 -6.19 7.00
CA THR A 10 -0.67 -6.05 5.66
C THR A 10 -0.50 -4.64 5.08
N ALA A 11 -0.62 -3.61 5.92
CA ALA A 11 -0.41 -2.24 5.49
C ALA A 11 1.07 -2.01 5.13
N ALA A 12 2.00 -2.44 5.99
CA ALA A 12 3.43 -2.32 5.75
C ALA A 12 3.88 -3.10 4.51
N SER A 13 3.41 -4.35 4.31
CA SER A 13 3.80 -5.14 3.15
C SER A 13 3.28 -4.55 1.83
N THR A 14 2.09 -3.94 1.84
CA THR A 14 1.53 -3.25 0.67
C THR A 14 2.31 -1.99 0.35
N ILE A 15 2.65 -1.19 1.37
CA ILE A 15 3.50 0.00 1.19
C ILE A 15 4.86 -0.41 0.60
N LEU A 16 5.52 -1.43 1.16
CA LEU A 16 6.80 -1.93 0.67
C LEU A 16 6.73 -2.47 -0.76
N GLY A 17 5.66 -3.19 -1.12
CA GLY A 17 5.47 -3.70 -2.48
C GLY A 17 5.22 -2.62 -3.54
N LEU A 18 4.66 -1.48 -3.13
CA LEU A 18 4.39 -0.34 -4.02
C LEU A 18 5.59 0.60 -4.19
N ILE A 19 6.63 0.53 -3.35
CA ILE A 19 7.85 1.35 -3.47
C ILE A 19 8.50 1.27 -4.86
N PRO A 20 8.80 0.08 -5.43
CA PRO A 20 9.44 0.01 -6.75
C PRO A 20 8.60 0.63 -7.86
N LEU A 21 7.27 0.56 -7.76
CA LEU A 21 6.34 1.21 -8.69
C LEU A 21 6.27 2.73 -8.48
N ALA A 22 6.26 3.18 -7.22
CA ALA A 22 6.25 4.60 -6.83
C ALA A 22 7.54 5.33 -7.23
N LEU A 23 8.65 4.61 -7.31
CA LEU A 23 9.95 5.12 -7.79
C LEU A 23 10.05 5.13 -9.32
N GLY A 24 9.09 4.55 -10.05
CA GLY A 24 9.06 4.61 -11.52
C GLY A 24 10.05 3.69 -12.23
N LEU A 25 10.48 2.59 -11.58
CA LEU A 25 11.27 1.54 -12.23
C LEU A 25 10.39 0.83 -13.27
N ASN A 26 10.61 1.12 -14.56
CA ASN A 26 9.93 0.45 -15.65
C ASN A 26 10.83 -0.64 -16.24
N ILE A 27 10.34 -1.88 -16.24
CA ILE A 27 11.01 -3.02 -16.87
C ILE A 27 10.35 -3.22 -18.23
N ASP A 28 11.12 -3.10 -19.31
CA ASP A 28 10.68 -3.53 -20.63
C ASP A 28 10.56 -5.06 -20.65
N PHE A 29 9.35 -5.58 -20.39
CA PHE A 29 9.08 -7.02 -20.45
C PHE A 29 9.22 -7.57 -21.88
N TYR A 30 9.02 -6.75 -22.91
CA TYR A 30 9.14 -7.19 -24.31
C TYR A 30 10.60 -7.40 -24.69
N GLY A 31 11.48 -6.44 -24.39
CA GLY A 31 12.93 -6.59 -24.51
C GLY A 31 13.51 -7.67 -23.59
N LEU A 32 12.95 -7.86 -22.39
CA LEU A 32 13.34 -8.92 -21.46
C LEU A 32 13.13 -10.32 -22.04
N PHE A 33 12.02 -10.56 -22.73
CA PHE A 33 11.71 -11.86 -23.34
C PHE A 33 12.25 -12.02 -24.77
N ALA A 34 12.46 -10.94 -25.52
CA ALA A 34 12.91 -10.97 -26.91
C ALA A 34 14.44 -10.86 -27.10
N SER A 35 15.12 -10.04 -26.30
CA SER A 35 16.56 -9.77 -26.45
C SER A 35 17.38 -10.01 -25.18
N PHE A 36 16.77 -10.49 -24.08
CA PHE A 36 17.45 -10.71 -22.79
C PHE A 36 18.13 -9.45 -22.23
N GLU A 37 17.73 -8.28 -22.71
CA GLU A 37 18.19 -6.97 -22.25
C GLU A 37 17.08 -6.37 -21.38
N PRO A 38 17.18 -6.47 -20.04
CA PRO A 38 16.31 -5.73 -19.14
C PRO A 38 16.68 -4.25 -19.27
N ASN A 39 16.11 -3.58 -20.26
CA ASN A 39 16.24 -2.15 -20.38
C ASN A 39 15.43 -1.51 -19.24
N LEU A 40 16.12 -1.33 -18.10
CA LEU A 40 15.64 -0.67 -16.89
C LEU A 40 15.62 0.83 -17.15
N TYR A 41 14.48 1.33 -17.61
CA TYR A 41 14.30 2.76 -17.83
C TYR A 41 13.68 3.39 -16.57
N PHE A 42 14.33 4.45 -16.09
CA PHE A 42 13.72 5.39 -15.15
C PHE A 42 12.87 6.36 -15.96
N GLY A 43 11.56 6.15 -15.93
CA GLY A 43 10.61 6.94 -16.72
C GLY A 43 10.21 6.28 -18.06
N GLY A 44 8.94 6.51 -18.40
CA GLY A 44 8.19 5.97 -19.53
C GLY A 44 6.69 6.13 -19.23
N ASP A 45 5.81 6.15 -20.24
CA ASP A 45 4.36 6.42 -20.06
C ASP A 45 3.71 5.62 -18.92
N ASN A 46 4.18 4.38 -18.72
CA ASN A 46 3.75 3.53 -17.63
C ASN A 46 4.17 4.07 -16.24
N ALA A 47 5.41 4.52 -16.06
CA ALA A 47 5.87 5.08 -14.78
C ALA A 47 5.17 6.40 -14.43
N ASP A 48 4.83 7.22 -15.44
CA ASP A 48 4.10 8.48 -15.25
C ASP A 48 2.64 8.27 -14.85
N PHE A 49 2.01 7.17 -15.30
CA PHE A 49 0.67 6.79 -14.87
C PHE A 49 0.65 6.11 -13.50
N TRP A 50 1.55 5.14 -13.27
CA TRP A 50 1.55 4.31 -12.06
C TRP A 50 2.21 4.98 -10.85
N GLY A 51 3.16 5.89 -11.07
CA GLY A 51 3.85 6.61 -9.99
C GLY A 51 2.87 7.39 -9.09
N PRO A 52 2.05 8.31 -9.63
CA PRO A 52 1.07 9.07 -8.84
C PRO A 52 0.03 8.19 -8.11
N LEU A 53 -0.37 7.07 -8.74
CA LEU A 53 -1.30 6.10 -8.15
C LEU A 53 -0.67 5.36 -6.96
N ALA A 54 0.58 4.93 -7.08
CA ALA A 54 1.28 4.27 -5.98
C ALA A 54 1.46 5.22 -4.79
N TRP A 55 1.86 6.47 -5.04
CA TRP A 55 2.00 7.50 -3.99
C TRP A 55 0.68 7.79 -3.26
N THR A 56 -0.42 7.91 -3.99
CA THR A 56 -1.75 8.13 -3.38
C THR A 56 -2.18 6.95 -2.51
N ILE A 57 -1.93 5.71 -2.92
CA ILE A 57 -2.25 4.53 -2.12
C ILE A 57 -1.40 4.45 -0.85
N ILE A 58 -0.08 4.72 -0.93
CA ILE A 58 0.81 4.67 0.23
C ILE A 58 0.36 5.64 1.33
N TYR A 59 0.10 6.90 0.96
CA TYR A 59 -0.37 7.91 1.91
C TYR A 59 -1.78 7.61 2.43
N GLY A 60 -2.71 7.22 1.55
CA GLY A 60 -4.08 6.89 1.92
C GLY A 60 -4.17 5.70 2.87
N LEU A 61 -3.42 4.64 2.60
CA LEU A 61 -3.38 3.45 3.44
C LEU A 61 -2.70 3.73 4.79
N GLY A 62 -1.60 4.48 4.80
CA GLY A 62 -0.95 4.90 6.05
C GLY A 62 -1.90 5.68 6.96
N PHE A 63 -2.60 6.67 6.40
CA PHE A 63 -3.59 7.46 7.14
C PHE A 63 -4.78 6.62 7.63
N ALA A 64 -5.37 5.80 6.74
CA ALA A 64 -6.48 4.93 7.08
C ALA A 64 -6.13 3.90 8.16
N THR A 65 -4.91 3.37 8.14
CA THR A 65 -4.42 2.43 9.15
C THR A 65 -4.34 3.11 10.52
N PHE A 66 -3.76 4.31 10.60
CA PHE A 66 -3.72 5.07 11.85
C PHE A 66 -5.13 5.36 12.39
N LEU A 67 -6.04 5.82 11.52
CA LEU A 67 -7.41 6.14 11.90
C LEU A 67 -8.18 4.91 12.39
N THR A 68 -8.06 3.76 11.71
CA THR A 68 -8.75 2.52 12.11
C THR A 68 -8.23 1.96 13.43
N LEU A 69 -6.93 2.09 13.73
CA LEU A 69 -6.36 1.67 15.02
C LEU A 69 -6.97 2.41 16.21
N ILE A 70 -7.40 3.66 16.03
CA ILE A 70 -8.05 4.48 17.07
C ILE A 70 -9.58 4.30 17.05
N LEU A 71 -10.18 4.26 15.85
CA LEU A 71 -11.63 4.23 15.66
C LEU A 71 -12.25 2.86 16.01
N VAL A 72 -11.59 1.76 15.67
CA VAL A 72 -12.09 0.41 15.96
C VAL A 72 -12.25 0.15 17.47
N PRO A 73 -11.26 0.44 18.35
CA PRO A 73 -11.45 0.23 19.80
C PRO A 73 -12.48 1.18 20.42
N SER A 74 -12.59 2.43 19.95
CA SER A 74 -13.60 3.36 20.48
C SER A 74 -15.02 2.92 20.13
N MET A 75 -15.24 2.49 18.89
CA MET A 75 -16.53 1.89 18.47
C MET A 75 -16.85 0.62 19.25
N TYR A 76 -15.86 -0.24 19.49
CA TYR A 76 -16.06 -1.46 20.28
C TYR A 76 -16.47 -1.14 21.73
N TYR A 77 -15.81 -0.16 22.36
CA TYR A 77 -16.13 0.27 23.72
C TYR A 77 -17.56 0.81 23.84
N ILE A 78 -17.98 1.68 22.90
CA ILE A 78 -19.34 2.22 22.85
C ILE A 78 -20.37 1.10 22.64
N GLY A 79 -20.13 0.21 21.67
CA GLY A 79 -21.04 -0.89 21.36
C GLY A 79 -21.21 -1.89 22.51
N VAL A 80 -20.15 -2.18 23.26
CA VAL A 80 -20.24 -3.01 24.47
C VAL A 80 -21.08 -2.31 25.53
N ASN A 81 -20.82 -1.03 25.80
CA ASN A 81 -21.52 -0.28 26.84
C ASN A 81 -23.02 -0.21 26.55
N THR A 82 -23.44 0.07 25.30
CA THR A 82 -24.86 0.08 24.91
C THR A 82 -25.55 -1.28 25.06
N LYS A 83 -24.83 -2.39 24.90
CA LYS A 83 -25.40 -3.74 24.98
C LYS A 83 -25.54 -4.26 26.42
N THR A 84 -24.86 -3.62 27.37
CA THR A 84 -24.92 -3.94 28.81
C THR A 84 -26.02 -3.17 29.56
N TRP A 85 -26.72 -2.25 28.90
CA TRP A 85 -27.98 -1.64 29.36
C TRP A 85 -29.17 -2.41 28.77
#